data_AF-A0A920LEP8-F1
#
_entry.id   AF-A0A920LEP8-F1
#
_cell.length_a   1.000
_cell.length_b   1.000
_cell.length_c   1.000
_cell.angle_alpha   90.00
_cell.angle_beta   90.00
_cell.angle_gamma   90.00
#
_symmetry.space_group_name_H-M   'P 1'
#
loop_
_entity.id
_entity.type
_entity.pdbx_description
1 polymer ?
#
loop_
_entity_poly.entity_id
_entity_poly.type
_entity_poly.pdbx_seq_one_letter_code
_entity_poly.pdbx_strand_id
1 'polypeptide(L)'
;MSTYRSNSIISIVNQSQNPVKVDSHFIEVFKKSKDIWKLSNGYFDPTAGSIVNLYGMGPNNKIQSINEYKIDSVMQYVGLDKVYLNQQNFIVKTDENVYIDFNAIAKGYSVDLIKDLLININSNNFLIEVGGELITMGVNEKNKKWKVAIQNPVDLNSYYSEITLDGMSLATSGNYRKFRIDSETGVRYAHIVNPINGQSMSNNILSASVILILVLKLTHGQPA
;
A
#
# COMPACT_ATOMS: atom_id res chain seq x y z
N MET A 1 11.07 -0.79 -3.95
CA MET A 1 10.65 -1.21 -2.58
C MET A 1 9.86 -2.52 -2.62
N SER A 2 10.39 -3.59 -3.23
CA SER A 2 9.65 -4.84 -3.39
C SER A 2 10.07 -5.88 -2.37
N THR A 3 9.14 -6.28 -1.50
CA THR A 3 9.35 -7.36 -0.52
C THR A 3 9.60 -8.73 -1.17
N TYR A 4 9.26 -8.89 -2.45
CA TYR A 4 9.49 -10.11 -3.24
C TYR A 4 10.89 -10.20 -3.86
N ARG A 5 11.66 -9.11 -3.86
CA ARG A 5 13.06 -9.10 -4.35
C ARG A 5 14.00 -9.09 -3.17
N SER A 6 14.74 -10.18 -2.95
CA SER A 6 15.65 -10.34 -1.81
C SER A 6 16.72 -9.25 -1.71
N ASN A 7 17.19 -8.73 -2.86
CA ASN A 7 18.20 -7.67 -2.93
C ASN A 7 17.63 -6.24 -2.93
N SER A 8 16.33 -6.05 -2.70
CA SER A 8 15.77 -4.70 -2.59
C SER A 8 16.06 -4.09 -1.21
N ILE A 9 16.13 -2.76 -1.14
CA ILE A 9 16.40 -2.03 0.12
C ILE A 9 15.41 -2.45 1.23
N ILE A 10 14.11 -2.58 0.93
CA ILE A 10 13.11 -2.98 1.94
C ILE A 10 13.33 -4.41 2.45
N SER A 11 13.73 -5.33 1.56
CA SER A 11 14.04 -6.71 1.95
C SER A 11 15.31 -6.75 2.82
N ILE A 12 16.32 -5.94 2.51
CA ILE A 12 17.54 -5.80 3.32
C ILE A 12 17.19 -5.23 4.69
N VAL A 13 16.36 -4.19 4.77
CA VAL A 13 15.83 -3.64 6.04
C VAL A 13 15.13 -4.73 6.86
N ASN A 14 14.28 -5.53 6.22
CA ASN A 14 13.52 -6.59 6.90
C ASN A 14 14.42 -7.72 7.41
N GLN A 15 15.49 -8.06 6.69
CA GLN A 15 16.41 -9.15 7.06
C GLN A 15 17.52 -8.70 8.04
N SER A 16 17.80 -7.40 8.15
CA SER A 16 18.90 -6.89 8.96
C SER A 16 18.49 -6.69 10.42
N GLN A 17 19.38 -7.08 11.33
CA GLN A 17 19.36 -6.67 12.75
C GLN A 17 19.97 -5.28 12.94
N ASN A 18 20.94 -4.91 12.10
CA ASN A 18 21.64 -3.63 12.17
C ASN A 18 20.89 -2.54 11.40
N PRO A 19 21.09 -1.26 11.75
CA PRO A 19 20.59 -0.13 10.95
C PRO A 19 20.97 -0.25 9.47
N VAL A 20 20.01 0.01 8.58
CA VAL A 20 20.23 -0.07 7.12
C VAL A 20 20.10 1.31 6.50
N LYS A 21 21.11 1.74 5.75
CA LYS A 21 21.07 2.99 4.98
C LYS A 21 20.07 2.86 3.83
N VAL A 22 19.22 3.87 3.68
CA VAL A 22 18.16 3.88 2.65
C VAL A 22 18.29 5.06 1.69
N ASP A 23 17.66 4.96 0.53
CA ASP A 23 17.63 6.02 -0.48
C ASP A 23 16.52 7.05 -0.24
N SER A 24 16.50 8.11 -1.05
CA SER A 24 15.49 9.17 -0.96
C SER A 24 14.06 8.66 -1.17
N HIS A 25 13.86 7.71 -2.09
CA HIS A 25 12.56 7.12 -2.37
C HIS A 25 11.99 6.38 -1.17
N PHE A 26 12.81 5.57 -0.49
CA PHE A 26 12.42 4.90 0.73
C PHE A 26 12.08 5.90 1.83
N ILE A 27 12.89 6.94 2.01
CA ILE A 27 12.68 7.99 3.02
C ILE A 27 11.33 8.68 2.80
N GLU A 28 11.01 9.05 1.55
CA GLU A 28 9.76 9.71 1.20
C GLU A 28 8.56 8.83 1.53
N VAL A 29 8.59 7.56 1.10
CA VAL A 29 7.51 6.60 1.38
C VAL A 29 7.40 6.29 2.88
N PHE A 30 8.50 6.17 3.60
CA PHE A 30 8.50 5.93 5.05
C PHE A 30 7.90 7.12 5.81
N LYS A 31 8.31 8.35 5.48
CA LYS A 31 7.75 9.57 6.09
C LYS A 31 6.26 9.68 5.82
N LYS A 32 5.84 9.46 4.57
CA LYS A 32 4.41 9.47 4.21
C LYS A 32 3.64 8.40 4.97
N SER A 33 4.22 7.22 5.10
CA SER A 33 3.61 6.14 5.86
C SER A 33 3.43 6.49 7.34
N LYS A 34 4.41 7.18 7.95
CA LYS A 34 4.31 7.70 9.32
C LYS A 34 3.17 8.70 9.47
N ASP A 35 2.99 9.59 8.51
CA ASP A 35 1.88 10.57 8.53
C ASP A 35 0.53 9.86 8.49
N ILE A 36 0.35 8.93 7.54
CA ILE A 36 -0.91 8.19 7.36
C ILE A 36 -1.18 7.27 8.57
N TRP A 37 -0.15 6.63 9.12
CA TRP A 37 -0.25 5.82 10.35
C TRP A 37 -0.80 6.65 11.51
N LYS A 38 -0.31 7.89 11.71
CA LYS A 38 -0.86 8.79 12.73
C LYS A 38 -2.29 9.20 12.43
N LEU A 39 -2.58 9.66 11.21
CA LEU A 39 -3.91 10.14 10.82
C LEU A 39 -4.98 9.04 10.88
N SER A 40 -4.57 7.79 10.66
CA SER A 40 -5.45 6.62 10.71
C SER A 40 -5.49 5.95 12.08
N ASN A 41 -4.88 6.52 13.12
CA ASN A 41 -4.76 5.90 14.45
C ASN A 41 -4.23 4.45 14.39
N GLY A 42 -3.25 4.21 13.51
CA GLY A 42 -2.62 2.90 13.32
C GLY A 42 -3.35 1.94 12.40
N TYR A 43 -4.55 2.26 11.87
CA TYR A 43 -5.26 1.36 10.94
C TYR A 43 -4.55 1.18 9.59
N PHE A 44 -3.75 2.16 9.17
CA PHE A 44 -2.73 1.98 8.15
C PHE A 44 -1.38 1.78 8.85
N ASP A 45 -0.82 0.57 8.79
CA ASP A 45 0.50 0.29 9.37
C ASP A 45 1.35 -0.58 8.41
N PRO A 46 2.42 -0.03 7.82
CA PRO A 46 3.35 -0.81 6.99
C PRO A 46 4.02 -1.98 7.71
N THR A 47 4.08 -1.97 9.05
CA THR A 47 4.65 -3.10 9.82
C THR A 47 3.69 -4.29 9.93
N ALA A 48 2.44 -4.14 9.48
CA ALA A 48 1.49 -5.24 9.36
C ALA A 48 1.91 -6.32 8.34
N GLY A 49 3.01 -6.11 7.60
CA GLY A 49 3.59 -7.12 6.71
C GLY A 49 3.89 -8.45 7.42
N SER A 50 4.20 -8.44 8.73
CA SER A 50 4.32 -9.68 9.52
C SER A 50 3.01 -10.47 9.58
N ILE A 51 1.87 -9.79 9.73
CA ILE A 51 0.53 -10.40 9.72
C ILE A 51 0.19 -10.91 8.31
N VAL A 52 0.48 -10.10 7.27
CA VAL A 52 0.29 -10.51 5.86
C VAL A 52 1.06 -11.79 5.54
N ASN A 53 2.30 -11.90 6.04
CA ASN A 53 3.12 -13.11 5.93
C ASN A 53 2.53 -14.28 6.71
N LEU A 54 2.03 -14.07 7.93
CA LEU A 54 1.38 -15.11 8.74
C LEU A 54 0.22 -15.75 7.99
N TYR A 55 -0.61 -14.93 7.33
CA TYR A 55 -1.72 -15.42 6.50
C TYR A 55 -1.29 -15.97 5.12
N GLY A 56 0.01 -16.05 4.84
CA GLY A 56 0.54 -16.63 3.59
C GLY A 56 0.33 -15.76 2.35
N MET A 57 0.13 -14.45 2.52
CA MET A 57 -0.13 -13.50 1.42
C MET A 57 1.07 -12.60 1.09
N GLY A 58 2.19 -12.76 1.79
CA GLY A 58 3.45 -12.11 1.47
C GLY A 58 4.47 -13.05 0.82
N PRO A 59 5.71 -12.60 0.56
CA PRO A 59 6.68 -13.30 -0.29
C PRO A 59 7.03 -14.72 0.16
N ASN A 60 6.87 -15.03 1.45
CA ASN A 60 7.21 -16.34 1.99
C ASN A 60 6.16 -17.43 1.75
N ASN A 61 4.95 -17.13 1.22
CA ASN A 61 3.88 -18.02 0.72
C ASN A 61 3.58 -19.34 1.49
N LYS A 62 4.19 -19.57 2.66
CA LYS A 62 4.02 -20.77 3.47
C LYS A 62 2.70 -20.61 4.22
N ILE A 63 1.74 -21.41 3.81
CA ILE A 63 0.44 -21.49 4.46
C ILE A 63 0.65 -22.09 5.85
N GLN A 64 0.34 -21.32 6.88
CA GLN A 64 0.34 -21.79 8.26
C GLN A 64 -1.09 -21.93 8.74
N SER A 65 -1.35 -22.94 9.58
CA SER A 65 -2.57 -22.96 10.38
C SER A 65 -2.63 -21.69 11.22
N ILE A 66 -3.75 -20.97 11.16
CA ILE A 66 -3.93 -19.72 11.90
C ILE A 66 -4.63 -20.03 13.21
N ASN A 67 -4.06 -19.56 14.32
CA ASN A 67 -4.68 -19.58 15.63
C ASN A 67 -4.32 -18.31 16.40
N GLU A 68 -5.05 -18.04 17.48
CA GLU A 68 -4.88 -16.82 18.29
C GLU A 68 -3.45 -16.68 18.83
N TYR A 69 -2.82 -17.76 19.30
CA TYR A 69 -1.45 -17.73 19.80
C TYR A 69 -0.42 -17.25 18.76
N LYS A 70 -0.57 -17.66 17.49
CA LYS A 70 0.31 -17.21 16.40
C LYS A 70 0.06 -15.76 16.04
N ILE A 71 -1.21 -15.32 16.06
CA ILE A 71 -1.57 -13.92 15.85
C ILE A 71 -0.92 -13.08 16.95
N ASP A 72 -1.15 -13.41 18.22
CA ASP A 72 -0.60 -12.70 19.37
C ASP A 72 0.93 -12.62 19.32
N SER A 73 1.60 -13.72 18.96
CA SER A 73 3.06 -13.76 18.82
C SER A 73 3.55 -12.79 17.73
N VAL A 74 2.88 -12.74 16.58
CA VAL A 74 3.23 -11.84 15.48
C VAL A 74 2.92 -10.39 15.80
N MET A 75 1.84 -10.13 16.54
CA MET A 75 1.42 -8.79 16.95
C MET A 75 2.47 -8.08 17.81
N GLN A 76 3.35 -8.82 18.51
CA GLN A 76 4.48 -8.24 19.24
C GLN A 76 5.45 -7.46 18.35
N TYR A 77 5.45 -7.70 17.03
CA TYR A 77 6.33 -7.04 16.06
C TYR A 77 5.62 -6.00 15.20
N VAL A 78 4.30 -5.85 15.36
CA VAL A 78 3.48 -4.87 14.64
C VAL A 78 3.45 -3.58 15.45
N GLY A 79 3.58 -2.45 14.75
CA GLY A 79 3.63 -1.11 15.30
C GLY A 79 4.70 -0.28 14.59
N LEU A 80 4.29 0.70 13.79
CA LEU A 80 5.23 1.58 13.11
C LEU A 80 6.09 2.40 14.08
N ASP A 81 5.68 2.61 15.32
CA ASP A 81 6.48 3.20 16.41
C ASP A 81 7.79 2.45 16.70
N LYS A 82 7.85 1.15 16.37
CA LYS A 82 9.04 0.28 16.49
C LYS A 82 10.08 0.50 15.39
N VAL A 83 9.81 1.38 14.44
CA VAL A 83 10.72 1.73 13.34
C VAL A 83 10.96 3.23 13.31
N TYR A 84 12.22 3.64 13.22
CA TYR A 84 12.58 5.05 13.06
C TYR A 84 13.67 5.26 12.00
N LEU A 85 13.63 6.46 11.41
CA LEU A 85 14.65 6.94 10.48
C LEU A 85 15.57 7.89 11.25
N ASN A 86 16.86 7.57 11.34
CA ASN A 86 17.84 8.43 12.01
C ASN A 86 18.31 9.60 11.10
N GLN A 87 19.09 10.52 11.66
CA GLN A 87 19.57 11.72 10.94
C GLN A 87 20.52 11.38 9.78
N GLN A 88 21.16 10.22 9.82
CA GLN A 88 22.09 9.72 8.81
C GLN A 88 21.39 8.89 7.72
N ASN A 89 20.04 8.90 7.69
CA ASN A 89 19.20 8.16 6.73
C ASN A 89 19.31 6.64 6.85
N PHE A 90 19.45 6.13 8.07
CA PHE A 90 19.31 4.71 8.36
C PHE A 90 17.96 4.41 8.97
N ILE A 91 17.33 3.33 8.52
CA ILE A 91 16.20 2.71 9.20
C ILE A 91 16.72 1.86 10.34
N VAL A 92 16.15 2.07 11.52
CA VAL A 92 16.42 1.29 12.72
C VAL A 92 15.12 0.66 13.20
N LYS A 93 15.18 -0.62 13.54
CA LYS A 93 14.08 -1.40 14.11
C LYS A 93 14.39 -1.66 15.58
N THR A 94 13.39 -1.60 16.46
CA THR A 94 13.57 -1.95 17.87
C THR A 94 13.66 -3.46 18.10
N ASP A 95 13.17 -4.25 17.14
CA ASP A 95 13.23 -5.71 17.14
C ASP A 95 13.52 -6.20 15.71
N GLU A 96 14.30 -7.27 15.59
CA GLU A 96 14.68 -7.82 14.29
C GLU A 96 13.49 -8.38 13.48
N ASN A 97 12.45 -8.84 14.18
CA ASN A 97 11.26 -9.46 13.59
C ASN A 97 10.24 -8.45 13.09
N VAL A 98 10.46 -7.15 13.31
CA VAL A 98 9.64 -6.10 12.68
C VAL A 98 9.82 -6.17 11.16
N TYR A 99 8.70 -6.31 10.45
CA TYR A 99 8.69 -6.49 9.00
C TYR A 99 7.91 -5.35 8.34
N ILE A 100 8.56 -4.56 7.50
CA ILE A 100 7.97 -3.44 6.77
C ILE A 100 7.50 -3.90 5.39
N ASP A 101 6.26 -3.58 5.05
CA ASP A 101 5.68 -3.75 3.72
C ASP A 101 5.01 -2.44 3.26
N PHE A 102 5.49 -1.89 2.15
CA PHE A 102 4.93 -0.69 1.52
C PHE A 102 3.94 -0.99 0.39
N ASN A 103 3.46 -2.21 0.23
CA ASN A 103 2.52 -2.57 -0.85
C ASN A 103 1.27 -1.68 -0.90
N ALA A 104 0.79 -1.20 0.25
CA ALA A 104 -0.38 -0.32 0.35
C ALA A 104 -0.12 1.15 -0.05
N ILE A 105 1.13 1.52 -0.36
CA ILE A 105 1.51 2.92 -0.62
C ILE A 105 2.46 3.07 -1.83
N ALA A 106 3.35 2.11 -2.07
CA ALA A 106 4.41 2.20 -3.08
C ALA A 106 3.89 2.23 -4.53
N LYS A 107 2.72 1.63 -4.81
CA LYS A 107 2.07 1.73 -6.13
C LYS A 107 1.72 3.19 -6.45
N GLY A 108 1.06 3.86 -5.51
CA GLY A 108 0.74 5.28 -5.64
C GLY A 108 1.98 6.16 -5.79
N TYR A 109 3.07 5.84 -5.08
CA TYR A 109 4.34 6.54 -5.24
C TYR A 109 4.89 6.42 -6.67
N SER A 110 4.77 5.23 -7.26
CA SER A 110 5.26 4.96 -8.60
C SER A 110 4.48 5.77 -9.63
N VAL A 111 3.15 5.88 -9.45
CA VAL A 111 2.29 6.75 -10.28
C VAL A 111 2.73 8.21 -10.18
N ASP A 112 3.01 8.70 -8.96
CA ASP A 112 3.48 10.08 -8.76
C ASP A 112 4.83 10.35 -9.45
N LEU A 113 5.79 9.42 -9.38
CA LEU A 113 7.07 9.55 -10.07
C LEU A 113 6.93 9.57 -11.59
N ILE A 114 6.09 8.71 -12.15
CA ILE A 114 5.83 8.66 -13.60
C ILE A 114 5.15 9.95 -14.05
N LYS A 115 4.19 10.47 -13.28
CA LYS A 115 3.53 11.74 -13.55
C LYS A 115 4.54 12.88 -13.58
N ASP A 116 5.38 12.99 -12.56
CA ASP A 116 6.40 14.05 -12.49
C ASP A 116 7.39 13.94 -13.66
N LEU A 117 7.77 12.72 -14.09
CA LEU A 117 8.58 12.50 -15.28
C LEU A 117 7.88 12.99 -16.57
N LEU A 118 6.61 12.66 -16.77
CA LEU A 118 5.85 13.07 -17.96
C LEU A 118 5.70 14.59 -18.04
N ILE A 119 5.42 15.25 -16.92
CA ILE A 119 5.35 16.71 -16.84
C ILE A 119 6.71 17.33 -17.21
N ASN A 120 7.81 16.77 -16.70
CA ASN A 120 9.16 17.28 -16.98
C ASN A 120 9.58 17.17 -18.45
N ILE A 121 9.00 16.24 -19.21
CA ILE A 121 9.21 16.13 -20.67
C ILE A 121 8.13 16.86 -21.48
N ASN A 122 7.34 17.74 -20.84
CA ASN A 122 6.24 18.52 -21.44
C ASN A 122 5.09 17.66 -22.01
N SER A 123 4.91 16.44 -21.50
CA SER A 123 3.75 15.61 -21.82
C SER A 123 2.63 15.92 -20.82
N ASN A 124 1.61 16.66 -21.28
CA ASN A 124 0.52 17.16 -20.42
C ASN A 124 -0.81 16.39 -20.58
N ASN A 125 -0.82 15.34 -21.41
CA ASN A 125 -2.01 14.56 -21.72
C ASN A 125 -1.72 13.07 -21.48
N PHE A 126 -2.16 12.54 -20.34
CA PHE A 126 -1.88 11.15 -19.99
C PHE A 126 -2.89 10.57 -19.00
N LEU A 127 -2.95 9.24 -19.02
CA LEU A 127 -3.51 8.41 -17.96
C LEU A 127 -2.42 7.41 -17.56
N ILE A 128 -2.03 7.43 -16.29
CA ILE A 128 -1.08 6.47 -15.72
C ILE A 128 -1.87 5.55 -14.81
N GLU A 129 -1.66 4.24 -14.91
CA GLU A 129 -2.26 3.23 -14.03
C GLU A 129 -1.19 2.23 -13.60
N VAL A 130 -1.14 1.94 -12.30
CA VAL A 130 -0.23 0.95 -11.70
C VAL A 130 -0.96 0.18 -10.61
N GLY A 131 -1.59 -0.94 -10.96
CA GLY A 131 -2.10 -1.93 -10.00
C GLY A 131 -3.37 -1.50 -9.24
N GLY A 132 -4.20 -0.66 -9.84
CA GLY A 132 -5.43 -0.10 -9.29
C GLY A 132 -5.34 1.39 -8.89
N GLU A 133 -4.14 1.94 -8.89
CA GLU A 133 -3.81 3.32 -8.59
C GLU A 133 -3.57 4.06 -9.90
N LEU A 134 -4.24 5.18 -10.10
CA LEU A 134 -4.14 5.93 -11.35
C LEU A 134 -4.18 7.43 -11.14
N ILE A 135 -3.67 8.15 -12.12
CA ILE A 135 -3.82 9.60 -12.27
C ILE A 135 -4.09 9.94 -13.73
N THR A 136 -4.87 10.98 -13.94
CA THR A 136 -5.20 11.51 -15.26
C THR A 136 -4.79 12.98 -15.38
N MET A 137 -4.43 13.41 -16.58
CA MET A 137 -4.09 14.79 -16.88
C MET A 137 -4.49 15.14 -18.31
N GLY A 138 -5.11 16.30 -18.50
CA GLY A 138 -5.39 16.84 -19.82
C GLY A 138 -6.56 16.13 -20.51
N VAL A 139 -6.34 15.69 -21.75
CA VAL A 139 -7.35 15.03 -22.61
C VAL A 139 -6.80 13.77 -23.26
N ASN A 140 -7.69 12.88 -23.70
CA ASN A 140 -7.35 11.72 -24.51
C ASN A 140 -7.22 12.08 -26.01
N GLU A 141 -6.90 11.09 -26.83
CA GLU A 141 -6.75 11.21 -28.29
C GLU A 141 -7.99 11.78 -29.02
N LYS A 142 -9.17 11.74 -28.38
CA LYS A 142 -10.43 12.28 -28.91
C LYS A 142 -10.73 13.70 -28.40
N ASN A 143 -9.75 14.38 -27.80
CA ASN A 143 -9.88 15.68 -27.13
C ASN A 143 -10.95 15.70 -26.03
N LYS A 144 -11.18 14.57 -25.34
CA LYS A 144 -12.10 14.47 -24.20
C LYS A 144 -11.33 14.27 -22.91
N LYS A 145 -11.87 14.77 -21.79
CA LYS A 145 -11.36 14.45 -20.46
C LYS A 145 -11.37 12.94 -20.23
N TRP A 146 -10.41 12.46 -19.45
CA TRP A 146 -10.24 11.05 -19.19
C TRP A 146 -11.41 10.53 -18.36
N LYS A 147 -11.97 9.40 -18.81
CA LYS A 147 -13.03 8.69 -18.13
C LYS A 147 -12.47 7.39 -17.57
N VAL A 148 -12.77 7.13 -16.31
CA VAL A 148 -12.25 5.97 -15.58
C VAL A 148 -13.43 5.26 -14.94
N ALA A 149 -13.49 3.95 -15.14
CA ALA A 149 -14.52 3.10 -14.56
C ALA A 149 -14.10 2.63 -13.15
N ILE A 150 -15.03 2.71 -12.19
CA ILE A 150 -14.94 2.04 -10.91
C ILE A 150 -15.55 0.65 -11.08
N GLN A 151 -14.74 -0.40 -10.93
CA GLN A 151 -15.17 -1.79 -11.06
C GLN A 151 -16.31 -2.10 -10.08
N ASN A 152 -17.34 -2.81 -10.55
CA ASN A 152 -18.34 -3.39 -9.67
C ASN A 152 -17.73 -4.57 -8.88
N PRO A 153 -17.70 -4.51 -7.54
CA PRO A 153 -17.08 -5.57 -6.73
C PRO A 153 -17.93 -6.85 -6.64
N VAL A 154 -19.19 -6.82 -7.07
CA VAL A 154 -20.11 -7.97 -7.09
C VAL A 154 -20.11 -8.67 -8.44
N ASP A 155 -20.05 -7.90 -9.53
CA ASP A 155 -19.98 -8.43 -10.89
C ASP A 155 -18.76 -7.86 -11.62
N LEU A 156 -17.73 -8.68 -11.76
CA LEU A 156 -16.46 -8.25 -12.36
C LEU A 156 -16.54 -7.98 -13.87
N ASN A 157 -17.66 -8.33 -14.52
CA ASN A 157 -17.89 -8.01 -15.93
C ASN A 157 -18.55 -6.64 -16.14
N SER A 158 -18.94 -5.95 -15.07
CA SER A 158 -19.54 -4.60 -15.13
C SER A 158 -18.77 -3.58 -14.31
N TYR A 159 -19.00 -2.30 -14.60
CA TYR A 159 -18.54 -1.20 -13.75
C TYR A 159 -19.70 -0.66 -12.92
N TYR A 160 -19.40 -0.26 -11.69
CA TYR A 160 -20.38 0.34 -10.78
C TYR A 160 -20.66 1.80 -11.16
N SER A 161 -19.62 2.53 -11.54
CA SER A 161 -19.71 3.94 -11.92
C SER A 161 -18.58 4.33 -12.88
N GLU A 162 -18.74 5.44 -13.58
CA GLU A 162 -17.70 6.08 -14.39
C GLU A 162 -17.49 7.50 -13.86
N ILE A 163 -16.24 7.88 -13.68
CA ILE A 163 -15.85 9.22 -13.25
C ILE A 163 -14.96 9.88 -14.31
N THR A 164 -15.18 11.17 -14.53
CA THR A 164 -14.31 12.00 -15.36
C THR A 164 -13.30 12.69 -14.47
N LEU A 165 -12.02 12.51 -14.77
CA LEU A 165 -10.91 13.04 -13.97
C LEU A 165 -9.99 13.91 -14.83
N ASP A 166 -9.44 14.95 -14.21
CA ASP A 166 -8.41 15.82 -14.79
C ASP A 166 -7.52 16.38 -13.67
N GLY A 167 -6.23 16.07 -13.70
CA GLY A 167 -5.31 16.42 -12.62
C GLY A 167 -5.66 15.73 -11.30
N MET A 168 -6.43 14.64 -11.35
CA MET A 168 -6.88 13.89 -10.18
C MET A 168 -6.50 12.42 -10.28
N SER A 169 -6.20 11.89 -9.11
CA SER A 169 -5.84 10.50 -8.84
C SER A 169 -7.03 9.73 -8.30
N LEU A 170 -7.08 8.44 -8.60
CA LEU A 170 -8.00 7.48 -8.02
C LEU A 170 -7.20 6.29 -7.48
N ALA A 171 -7.48 5.89 -6.25
CA ALA A 171 -7.00 4.63 -5.70
C ALA A 171 -8.19 3.82 -5.19
N THR A 172 -8.26 2.54 -5.57
CA THR A 172 -9.31 1.63 -5.13
C THR A 172 -8.70 0.47 -4.35
N SER A 173 -9.16 0.29 -3.11
CA SER A 173 -8.84 -0.88 -2.28
C SER A 173 -10.09 -1.72 -2.12
N GLY A 174 -9.99 -3.04 -2.33
CA GLY A 174 -11.15 -3.93 -2.20
C GLY A 174 -10.77 -5.37 -1.89
N ASN A 175 -11.61 -6.07 -1.14
CA ASN A 175 -11.33 -7.41 -0.61
C ASN A 175 -11.72 -8.56 -1.55
N TYR A 176 -12.17 -8.23 -2.77
CA TYR A 176 -12.76 -9.19 -3.71
C TYR A 176 -11.77 -9.85 -4.67
N ARG A 177 -10.64 -9.20 -5.02
CA ARG A 177 -9.65 -9.75 -5.98
C ARG A 177 -8.60 -10.65 -5.35
N LYS A 178 -8.09 -10.29 -4.18
CA LYS A 178 -6.98 -10.99 -3.51
C LYS A 178 -7.45 -11.51 -2.15
N PHE A 179 -7.58 -12.83 -2.07
CA PHE A 179 -7.93 -13.57 -0.87
C PHE A 179 -7.27 -14.95 -0.90
N ARG A 180 -7.13 -15.56 0.28
CA ARG A 180 -6.78 -16.97 0.46
C ARG A 180 -8.01 -17.71 0.99
N ILE A 181 -8.22 -18.94 0.54
CA ILE A 181 -9.14 -19.87 1.19
C ILE A 181 -8.30 -20.91 1.93
N ASP A 182 -8.61 -21.12 3.19
CA ASP A 182 -8.03 -22.19 3.98
C ASP A 182 -8.57 -23.54 3.50
N SER A 183 -7.69 -24.43 3.05
CA SER A 183 -8.10 -25.70 2.45
C SER A 183 -8.70 -26.69 3.45
N GLU A 184 -8.40 -26.54 4.74
CA GLU A 184 -8.90 -27.44 5.79
C GLU A 184 -10.23 -26.92 6.36
N THR A 185 -10.32 -25.62 6.61
CA THR A 185 -11.48 -25.02 7.29
C THR A 185 -12.47 -24.34 6.34
N GLY A 186 -12.08 -24.08 5.09
CA GLY A 186 -12.89 -23.33 4.11
C GLY A 186 -12.96 -21.82 4.37
N VAL A 187 -12.30 -21.31 5.41
CA VAL A 187 -12.34 -19.89 5.79
C VAL A 187 -11.64 -19.03 4.74
N ARG A 188 -12.26 -17.90 4.37
CA ARG A 188 -11.72 -16.91 3.43
C ARG A 188 -11.02 -15.77 4.18
N TYR A 189 -9.76 -15.54 3.83
CA TYR A 189 -8.91 -14.46 4.36
C TYR A 189 -8.63 -13.43 3.27
N ALA A 190 -8.95 -12.15 3.50
CA ALA A 190 -8.64 -11.06 2.57
C ALA A 190 -7.19 -10.56 2.73
N HIS A 191 -6.60 -10.00 1.68
CA HIS A 191 -5.24 -9.44 1.77
C HIS A 191 -5.11 -8.17 2.63
N ILE A 192 -6.22 -7.55 3.00
CA ILE A 192 -6.25 -6.41 3.92
C ILE A 192 -6.42 -6.96 5.33
N VAL A 193 -5.45 -6.66 6.19
CA VAL A 193 -5.40 -7.11 7.58
C VAL A 193 -5.64 -5.94 8.51
N ASN A 194 -6.23 -6.19 9.67
CA ASN A 194 -6.36 -5.19 10.71
C ASN A 194 -5.10 -5.20 11.59
N PRO A 195 -4.26 -4.15 11.56
CA PRO A 195 -3.03 -4.08 12.34
C PRO A 195 -3.25 -3.94 13.85
N ILE A 196 -4.48 -3.66 14.30
CA ILE A 196 -4.81 -3.48 15.73
C ILE A 196 -5.08 -4.82 16.41
N ASN A 197 -5.69 -5.77 15.71
CA ASN A 197 -6.07 -7.06 16.28
C ASN A 197 -5.50 -8.27 15.51
N GLY A 198 -4.72 -8.02 14.46
CA GLY A 198 -4.06 -9.04 13.67
C GLY A 198 -5.00 -9.87 12.78
N GLN A 199 -6.29 -9.54 12.72
CA GLN A 199 -7.26 -10.35 11.97
C GLN A 199 -7.32 -9.95 10.49
N SER A 200 -7.35 -10.97 9.64
CA SER A 200 -7.66 -10.85 8.22
C SER A 200 -9.18 -11.05 8.00
N MET A 201 -10.01 -10.09 8.43
CA MET A 201 -11.47 -10.24 8.30
C MET A 201 -11.99 -9.88 6.91
N SER A 202 -12.88 -10.72 6.38
CA SER A 202 -13.88 -10.31 5.38
C SER A 202 -14.91 -9.41 6.07
N ASN A 203 -14.80 -8.10 5.89
CA ASN A 203 -15.85 -7.16 6.31
C ASN A 203 -16.90 -6.98 5.18
N ASN A 204 -18.02 -6.36 5.52
CA ASN A 204 -19.10 -6.07 4.56
C ASN A 204 -18.74 -4.95 3.56
N ILE A 205 -17.53 -4.38 3.65
CA ILE A 205 -17.04 -3.36 2.72
C ILE A 205 -16.27 -4.06 1.61
N LEU A 206 -16.91 -4.22 0.45
CA LEU A 206 -16.28 -4.91 -0.68
C LEU A 206 -15.19 -4.05 -1.36
N SER A 207 -15.39 -2.74 -1.41
CA SER A 207 -14.47 -1.81 -2.07
C SER A 207 -14.59 -0.40 -1.48
N ALA A 208 -13.49 0.33 -1.46
CA ALA A 208 -13.42 1.75 -1.18
C ALA A 208 -12.54 2.42 -2.24
N SER A 209 -13.06 3.49 -2.84
CA SER A 209 -12.36 4.31 -3.82
C SER A 209 -12.15 5.71 -3.26
N VAL A 210 -10.93 6.24 -3.34
CA VAL A 210 -10.58 7.58 -2.88
C VAL A 210 -10.07 8.40 -4.06
N ILE A 211 -10.61 9.62 -4.22
CA ILE A 211 -10.22 10.59 -5.26
C ILE A 211 -9.49 11.75 -4.59
N LEU A 212 -8.36 12.16 -5.16
CA LEU A 212 -7.45 13.16 -4.60
C LEU A 212 -6.57 13.78 -5.68
N ILE A 213 -6.01 14.97 -5.46
CA ILE A 213 -5.21 15.69 -6.46
C ILE A 213 -3.85 15.00 -6.72
N LEU A 214 -3.25 14.33 -5.72
CA LEU A 214 -1.93 13.68 -5.81
C LEU A 214 -1.92 12.36 -5.06
N VAL A 215 -1.48 11.26 -5.70
CA VAL A 215 -1.67 9.90 -5.16
C VAL A 215 -1.10 9.74 -3.75
N LEU A 216 0.08 10.30 -3.47
CA LEU A 216 0.70 10.25 -2.14
C LEU A 216 0.92 11.59 -1.46
N LYS A 217 0.97 12.72 -2.16
CA LYS A 217 1.17 14.03 -1.50
C LYS A 217 -0.16 14.48 -0.85
N LEU A 218 -0.49 13.92 0.32
CA LEU A 218 -1.34 14.63 1.29
C LEU A 218 -0.52 15.85 1.73
N THR A 219 -0.89 17.01 1.20
CA THR A 219 -0.49 18.37 1.54
C THR A 219 0.48 18.50 2.73
N HIS A 220 1.76 18.77 2.46
CA HIS A 220 2.45 19.73 3.32
C HIS A 220 1.78 21.07 3.06
N GLY A 221 1.16 21.65 4.10
CA GLY A 221 0.59 22.99 4.02
C GLY A 221 1.64 23.95 3.49
N GLN A 222 1.35 24.61 2.37
CA GLN A 222 1.89 25.93 2.19
C GLN A 222 1.12 26.85 3.16
N PRO A 223 1.80 27.57 4.06
CA PRO A 223 1.16 28.65 4.77
C PRO A 223 0.76 29.70 3.73
N ALA A 224 -0.54 30.02 3.69
CA ALA A 224 -0.98 31.35 3.31
C ALA A 224 -0.85 32.26 4.54
#